data_AF-A0A959XLA3-F1
#
_entry.id   AF-A0A959XLA3-F1
#
_cell.length_a   1.000
_cell.length_b   1.000
_cell.length_c   1.000
_cell.angle_alpha   90.00
_cell.angle_beta   90.00
_cell.angle_gamma   90.00
#
_symmetry.space_group_name_H-M   'P 1'
#
loop_
_entity.id
_entity.type
_entity.pdbx_description
1 polymer ?
#
loop_
_entity_poly.entity_id
_entity_poly.type
_entity_poly.pdbx_seq_one_letter_code
_entity_poly.pdbx_strand_id
1 'polypeptide(L)' 'MATIKVTQTKSSIGRLPKHKATLRGLGLRKINHTVELEDTPCVRG' A
#
# COMPACT_ATOMS: atom_id res chain seq x y z
N MET A 1 15.98 -3.87 -11.25
CA MET A 1 14.82 -3.15 -10.69
C MET A 1 14.44 -3.90 -9.42
N ALA A 2 14.55 -3.27 -8.26
CA ALA A 2 14.12 -3.92 -7.02
C ALA A 2 12.58 -3.95 -7.00
N THR A 3 11.99 -5.07 -6.63
CA THR A 3 10.54 -5.18 -6.38
C THR A 3 10.31 -5.08 -4.88
N ILE A 4 9.39 -4.22 -4.47
CA ILE A 4 8.98 -4.08 -3.07
C ILE A 4 7.67 -4.85 -2.90
N LYS A 5 7.66 -5.73 -1.90
CA LYS A 5 6.45 -6.41 -1.45
C LYS A 5 5.80 -5.59 -0.34
N VAL A 6 4.63 -5.01 -0.63
CA VAL A 6 3.86 -4.22 0.33
C VAL A 6 2.70 -5.06 0.85
N THR A 7 2.63 -5.23 2.16
CA THR A 7 1.59 -6.01 2.83
C THR A 7 0.77 -5.14 3.75
N GLN A 8 -0.55 -5.17 3.60
CA GLN A 8 -1.43 -4.49 4.56
C GLN A 8 -1.56 -5.31 5.85
N THR A 9 -0.75 -5.01 6.86
CA THR A 9 -0.80 -5.72 8.17
C THR A 9 -1.89 -5.19 9.09
N LYS A 10 -2.29 -3.91 8.95
CA LYS A 10 -3.29 -3.27 9.80
C LYS A 10 -4.47 -2.74 8.99
N SER A 11 -5.62 -2.70 9.65
CA SER A 11 -6.86 -2.16 9.08
C SER A 11 -6.72 -0.68 8.71
N SER A 12 -7.44 -0.27 7.67
CA SER A 12 -7.58 1.13 7.25
C SER A 12 -8.71 1.88 8.00
N ILE A 13 -9.47 1.19 8.86
CA ILE A 13 -10.53 1.78 9.67
C ILE A 13 -9.91 2.75 10.70
N GLY A 14 -10.52 3.92 10.87
CA GLY A 14 -10.00 4.98 11.77
C GLY A 14 -8.75 5.72 11.27
N ARG A 15 -8.21 5.38 10.09
CA ARG A 15 -7.10 6.13 9.48
C ARG A 15 -7.57 7.34 8.69
N LEU A 16 -6.68 8.32 8.59
CA LEU A 16 -6.89 9.53 7.79
C LEU A 16 -7.33 9.19 6.36
N PRO A 17 -8.19 10.03 5.74
CA PRO A 17 -8.66 9.80 4.37
C PRO A 17 -7.51 9.72 3.36
N LYS A 18 -6.43 10.48 3.57
CA LYS A 18 -5.21 10.42 2.75
C LYS A 18 -4.57 9.03 2.74
N HIS A 19 -4.45 8.38 3.90
CA HIS A 19 -3.88 7.03 3.99
C HIS A 19 -4.80 5.98 3.38
N LYS A 20 -6.13 6.18 3.44
CA LYS A 20 -7.08 5.30 2.75
C LYS A 20 -6.94 5.42 1.23
N ALA A 21 -6.68 6.63 0.73
CA ALA A 21 -6.47 6.86 -0.70
C ALA A 21 -5.16 6.22 -1.19
N THR A 22 -4.06 6.36 -0.46
CA THR A 22 -2.78 5.70 -0.82
C THR A 22 -2.88 4.18 -0.78
N LEU A 23 -3.52 3.59 0.24
CA LEU A 23 -3.78 2.14 0.26
C LEU A 23 -4.57 1.66 -0.95
N ARG A 24 -5.60 2.42 -1.38
CA ARG A 24 -6.36 2.13 -2.60
C ARG A 24 -5.52 2.29 -3.87
N GLY A 25 -4.71 3.35 -3.94
CA GLY A 25 -3.81 3.62 -5.07
C GLY A 25 -2.73 2.54 -5.24
N LEU A 26 -2.24 1.99 -4.12
CA LEU A 26 -1.32 0.85 -4.09
C LEU A 26 -2.01 -0.51 -4.34
N GLY A 27 -3.33 -0.55 -4.55
CA GLY A 27 -4.08 -1.79 -4.80
C GLY A 27 -4.34 -2.66 -3.56
N LEU A 28 -4.15 -2.13 -2.35
CA LEU A 28 -4.39 -2.83 -1.10
C LEU A 28 -5.86 -2.75 -0.70
N ARG A 29 -6.61 -3.85 -0.88
CA ARG A 29 -8.05 -3.94 -0.57
C ARG A 29 -8.39 -4.56 0.78
N LYS A 30 -7.59 -5.52 1.27
CA LYS A 30 -7.88 -6.31 2.49
C LYS A 30 -6.62 -6.52 3.33
N ILE A 31 -6.83 -6.79 4.63
CA ILE A 31 -5.75 -7.16 5.54
C ILE A 31 -5.07 -8.44 5.03
N ASN A 32 -3.74 -8.49 5.15
CA ASN A 32 -2.85 -9.52 4.60
C ASN A 32 -2.83 -9.61 3.07
N HIS A 33 -3.37 -8.61 2.36
CA HIS A 33 -3.13 -8.50 0.93
C HIS A 33 -1.70 -8.02 0.68
N THR A 34 -0.98 -8.78 -0.15
CA THR A 34 0.37 -8.46 -0.61
C THR A 34 0.31 -7.99 -2.06
N VAL A 35 0.89 -6.83 -2.35
CA VAL A 35 1.08 -6.34 -3.71
C VAL A 35 2.58 -6.20 -3.95
N GLU A 36 3.05 -6.72 -5.07
CA GLU A 36 4.43 -6.53 -5.54
C GLU A 36 4.44 -5.32 -6.46
N LEU A 37 5.25 -4.32 -6.12
CA LEU A 37 5.35 -3.06 -6.85
C LEU A 37 6.81 -2.79 -7.17
N GLU A 38 7.08 -2.14 -8.31
CA GLU A 38 8.43 -1.73 -8.65
C GLU A 38 8.92 -0.60 -7.72
N ASP A 39 10.16 -0.72 -7.27
CA ASP A 39 10.82 0.28 -6.43
C ASP A 39 11.12 1.55 -7.24
N THR A 40 10.11 2.41 -7.33
CA THR A 40 10.22 3.74 -7.92
C THR A 40 10.15 4.80 -6.82
N PRO A 41 10.80 5.96 -6.99
CA PRO A 41 10.71 7.05 -6.01
C PRO A 41 9.26 7.49 -5.75
N CYS A 42 8.36 7.33 -6.73
CA CYS A 42 6.93 7.59 -6.59
C CYS A 42 6.21 6.61 -5.64
N VAL A 43 6.71 5.38 -5.49
CA VAL A 43 6.14 4.34 -4.60
C VAL A 43 6.65 4.49 -3.17
N ARG A 44 7.81 5.11 -2.99
CA ARG A 44 8.38 5.43 -1.67
C ARG A 44 7.81 6.71 -1.05
N GLY A 45 7.30 7.63 -1.86
CA GLY A 45 6.75 8.93 -1.43
C GLY A 45 5.31 8.85 -0.91
#